data_AF-A0A7C5L1L0-F1
#
_entry.id   AF-A0A7C5L1L0-F1
#
_cell.length_a   1.000
_cell.length_b   1.000
_cell.length_c   1.000
_cell.angle_alpha   90.00
_cell.angle_beta   90.00
_cell.angle_gamma   90.00
#
_symmetry.space_group_name_H-M   'P 1'
#
loop_
_entity.id
_entity.type
_entity.pdbx_description
1 polymer ?
#
loop_
_entity_poly.entity_id
_entity_poly.type
_entity_poly.pdbx_seq_one_letter_code
_entity_poly.pdbx_strand_id
1 'polypeptide(L)'
;QHVGERMGLPDSIQALVMAEYDKHHPYLRQLYFNDFMTLQDSTSDLYNKWYNNHYNSAVDMLEEVTSKYTCFFVNQIMASVLETTDGKISVLGTKRETPCGVAMQEALAPMLKRLRESAEIKDFSASKGLLKERIEKNAAQLITYEVQSKMGLNKRMVTTLFGLDVSSTEIEITAMSVAKIGFDLDKYFEISINERKKEVVVSLPQPEIIAHDVHPRIDKLDVGWWQGIDKDDLNKGIDRLRREFRRKIRQSDAFDKAKKQAEEVMNSMIGPVVQALAPDYKLRVRFRATANYISGTPSEPASSRPDSPDKPKPVAGGSSSW
;
A
#
# COMPACT_ATOMS: atom_id res chain seq x y z
N GLN A 1 37.24 21.01 -1.49
CA GLN A 1 36.82 22.25 -2.19
C GLN A 1 35.89 23.13 -1.34
N HIS A 2 34.61 22.79 -1.12
CA HIS A 2 33.64 23.64 -0.37
C HIS A 2 34.17 24.22 0.95
N VAL A 3 34.82 23.39 1.76
CA VAL A 3 35.44 23.81 3.03
C VAL A 3 36.49 24.91 2.81
N GLY A 4 37.34 24.78 1.78
CA GLY A 4 38.36 25.77 1.45
C GLY A 4 37.77 27.10 0.97
N GLU A 5 36.72 27.05 0.15
CA GLU A 5 35.98 28.23 -0.31
C GLU A 5 35.33 28.98 0.85
N ARG A 6 34.64 28.26 1.76
CA ARG A 6 34.01 28.86 2.95
C ARG A 6 35.02 29.43 3.94
N MET A 7 36.22 28.88 3.96
CA MET A 7 37.35 29.38 4.73
C MET A 7 38.08 30.56 4.07
N GLY A 8 37.70 30.96 2.86
CA GLY A 8 38.35 32.07 2.15
C GLY A 8 39.77 31.75 1.70
N LEU A 9 40.09 30.46 1.48
CA LEU A 9 41.41 30.07 1.00
C LEU A 9 41.61 30.50 -0.46
N PRO A 10 42.77 31.08 -0.84
CA PRO A 10 43.10 31.36 -2.23
C PRO A 10 43.11 30.09 -3.08
N ASP A 11 42.81 30.21 -4.37
CA ASP A 11 42.76 29.08 -5.31
C ASP A 11 44.04 28.23 -5.32
N SER A 12 45.21 28.88 -5.16
CA SER A 12 46.50 28.20 -5.06
C SER A 12 46.59 27.27 -3.85
N ILE A 13 46.06 27.69 -2.70
CA ILE A 13 46.01 26.90 -1.48
C ILE A 13 44.95 25.80 -1.59
N GLN A 14 43.80 26.11 -2.20
CA GLN A 14 42.77 25.10 -2.44
C GLN A 14 43.29 23.95 -3.32
N ALA A 15 44.08 24.26 -4.36
CA ALA A 15 44.71 23.25 -5.20
C ALA A 15 45.67 22.35 -4.41
N LEU A 16 46.46 22.92 -3.49
CA LEU A 16 47.34 22.16 -2.60
C LEU A 16 46.55 21.27 -1.63
N VAL A 17 45.47 21.77 -1.04
CA VAL A 17 44.56 20.98 -0.17
C VAL A 17 43.98 19.79 -0.94
N MET A 18 43.57 19.97 -2.19
CA MET A 18 43.05 18.88 -3.02
C MET A 18 44.14 17.86 -3.37
N ALA A 19 45.34 18.32 -3.75
CA ALA A 19 46.46 17.42 -4.03
C ALA A 19 46.87 16.61 -2.80
N GLU A 20 46.78 17.18 -1.60
CA GLU A 20 47.02 16.45 -0.36
C GLU A 20 45.89 15.45 -0.06
N TYR A 21 44.63 15.85 -0.21
CA TYR A 21 43.49 14.95 -0.08
C TYR A 21 43.63 13.71 -0.97
N ASP A 22 44.07 13.89 -2.23
CA ASP A 22 44.23 12.79 -3.18
C ASP A 22 45.25 11.75 -2.71
N LYS A 23 46.27 12.14 -1.92
CA LYS A 23 47.21 11.19 -1.30
C LYS A 23 46.54 10.32 -0.24
N HIS A 24 45.64 10.91 0.55
CA HIS A 24 44.94 10.20 1.63
C HIS A 24 43.71 9.43 1.14
N HIS A 25 43.09 9.85 0.03
CA HIS A 25 41.83 9.31 -0.48
C HIS A 25 41.77 7.76 -0.60
N PRO A 26 42.79 7.06 -1.14
CA PRO A 26 42.74 5.60 -1.27
C PRO A 26 42.59 4.89 0.08
N TYR A 27 43.34 5.34 1.09
CA TYR A 27 43.27 4.82 2.45
C TYR A 27 41.93 5.18 3.12
N LEU A 28 41.45 6.42 2.95
CA LEU A 28 40.15 6.86 3.47
C LEU A 28 39.01 5.98 2.96
N ARG A 29 38.98 5.74 1.64
CA ARG A 29 37.95 4.93 1.02
C ARG A 29 37.92 3.52 1.62
N GLN A 30 39.08 2.91 1.81
CA GLN A 30 39.19 1.58 2.40
C GLN A 30 38.71 1.56 3.85
N LEU A 31 39.12 2.56 4.65
CA LEU A 31 38.73 2.68 6.05
C LEU A 31 37.22 2.85 6.21
N TYR A 32 36.62 3.76 5.45
CA TYR A 32 35.16 4.00 5.47
C TYR A 32 34.39 2.74 5.06
N PHE A 33 34.83 2.08 3.99
CA PHE A 33 34.20 0.86 3.50
C PHE A 33 34.27 -0.27 4.53
N ASN A 34 35.44 -0.52 5.10
CA ASN A 34 35.63 -1.61 6.06
C ASN A 34 34.79 -1.40 7.34
N ASP A 35 34.78 -0.19 7.91
CA ASP A 35 33.99 0.12 9.10
C ASP A 35 32.48 0.04 8.80
N PHE A 36 32.06 0.52 7.62
CA PHE A 36 30.68 0.39 7.17
C PHE A 36 30.23 -1.07 7.08
N MET A 37 31.03 -1.93 6.42
CA MET A 37 30.73 -3.36 6.31
C MET A 37 30.67 -4.04 7.68
N THR A 38 31.58 -3.66 8.60
CA THR A 38 31.59 -4.20 9.97
C THR A 38 30.31 -3.86 10.73
N LEU A 39 29.82 -2.62 10.61
CA LEU A 39 28.55 -2.22 11.21
C LEU A 39 27.36 -2.95 10.57
N GLN A 40 27.36 -3.12 9.25
CA GLN A 40 26.30 -3.82 8.53
C GLN A 40 26.17 -5.28 8.97
N ASP A 41 27.29 -5.99 9.10
CA ASP A 41 27.28 -7.40 9.49
C ASP A 41 26.74 -7.58 10.92
N SER A 42 27.12 -6.69 11.86
CA SER A 42 26.69 -6.77 13.27
C SER A 42 25.22 -6.39 13.52
N THR A 43 24.63 -5.58 12.64
CA THR A 43 23.26 -5.05 12.79
C THR A 43 22.20 -5.84 12.02
N SER A 44 22.63 -6.68 11.07
CA SER A 44 21.77 -7.49 10.21
C SER A 44 20.83 -8.42 10.98
N ASP A 45 21.22 -8.96 12.14
CA ASP A 45 20.37 -9.87 12.92
C ASP A 45 19.29 -9.19 13.79
N LEU A 46 19.46 -7.90 14.15
CA LEU A 46 18.55 -7.22 15.08
C LEU A 46 17.43 -6.42 14.39
N TYR A 47 17.72 -5.83 13.21
CA TYR A 47 16.80 -4.94 12.48
C TYR A 47 15.95 -5.65 11.42
N ASN A 48 16.26 -6.90 11.07
CA ASN A 48 15.51 -7.72 10.09
C ASN A 48 14.11 -8.15 10.56
N LYS A 49 13.60 -7.62 11.68
CA LYS A 49 12.26 -7.94 12.12
C LYS A 49 11.25 -7.08 11.35
N TRP A 50 10.69 -7.75 10.33
CA TRP A 50 9.36 -7.57 9.75
C TRP A 50 9.22 -6.66 8.51
N TYR A 51 10.10 -5.67 8.29
CA TYR A 51 10.10 -4.85 7.06
C TYR A 51 11.53 -4.53 6.61
N ASN A 52 11.76 -4.55 5.30
CA ASN A 52 13.06 -4.33 4.68
C ASN A 52 13.47 -2.85 4.80
N ASN A 53 13.94 -2.42 5.98
CA ASN A 53 14.43 -1.07 6.25
C ASN A 53 15.93 -0.90 5.96
N HIS A 54 16.42 -1.66 4.96
CA HIS A 54 17.85 -1.81 4.71
C HIS A 54 18.51 -0.48 4.31
N TYR A 55 17.79 0.39 3.60
CA TYR A 55 18.37 1.65 3.13
C TYR A 55 18.50 2.66 4.28
N ASN A 56 17.50 2.80 5.15
CA ASN A 56 17.60 3.71 6.29
C ASN A 56 18.72 3.27 7.24
N SER A 57 18.79 1.98 7.56
CA SER A 57 19.88 1.43 8.36
C SER A 57 21.25 1.68 7.72
N ALA A 58 21.37 1.55 6.39
CA ALA A 58 22.61 1.89 5.69
C ALA A 58 22.96 3.38 5.81
N VAL A 59 21.99 4.29 5.79
CA VAL A 59 22.27 5.72 5.97
C VAL A 59 22.72 6.03 7.40
N ASP A 60 22.16 5.37 8.40
CA ASP A 60 22.57 5.55 9.80
C ASP A 60 23.99 5.01 10.04
N MET A 61 24.33 3.84 9.47
CA MET A 61 25.72 3.34 9.51
C MET A 61 26.68 4.29 8.79
N LEU A 62 26.27 4.84 7.64
CA LEU A 62 27.08 5.82 6.93
C LEU A 62 27.27 7.09 7.76
N GLU A 63 26.24 7.59 8.45
CA GLU A 63 26.35 8.73 9.36
C GLU A 63 27.34 8.44 10.49
N GLU A 64 27.30 7.26 11.09
CA GLU A 64 28.22 6.87 12.16
C GLU A 64 29.68 6.88 11.68
N VAL A 65 29.96 6.19 10.56
CA VAL A 65 31.31 6.11 9.97
C VAL A 65 31.79 7.49 9.55
N THR A 66 30.96 8.25 8.83
CA THR A 66 31.35 9.57 8.33
C THR A 66 31.58 10.56 9.47
N SER A 67 30.77 10.52 10.53
CA SER A 67 30.93 11.41 11.69
C SER A 67 32.21 11.10 12.49
N LYS A 68 32.59 9.83 12.59
CA LYS A 68 33.83 9.39 13.26
C LYS A 68 35.08 9.94 12.58
N TYR A 69 35.09 10.00 11.25
CA TYR A 69 36.30 10.23 10.47
C TYR A 69 36.42 11.62 9.86
N THR A 70 35.31 12.26 9.48
CA THR A 70 35.32 13.50 8.66
C THR A 70 36.13 14.62 9.32
N CYS A 71 35.92 14.86 10.62
CA CYS A 71 36.61 15.94 11.32
C CYS A 71 38.11 15.71 11.48
N PHE A 72 38.52 14.47 11.77
CA PHE A 72 39.94 14.11 11.87
C PHE A 72 40.65 14.39 10.55
N PHE A 73 40.09 13.92 9.43
CA PHE A 73 40.74 14.03 8.14
C PHE A 73 40.74 15.44 7.57
N VAL A 74 39.61 16.15 7.69
CA VAL A 74 39.56 17.55 7.26
C VAL A 74 40.58 18.38 8.04
N ASN A 75 40.70 18.18 9.35
CA ASN A 75 41.71 18.90 10.14
C ASN A 75 43.14 18.50 9.76
N GLN A 76 43.42 17.21 9.60
CA GLN A 76 44.75 16.70 9.25
C GLN A 76 45.23 17.23 7.89
N ILE A 77 44.38 17.20 6.87
CA ILE A 77 44.71 17.69 5.52
C ILE A 77 44.92 19.20 5.58
N MET A 78 44.05 19.95 6.25
CA MET A 78 44.14 21.40 6.32
C MET A 78 45.39 21.86 7.10
N ALA A 79 45.76 21.16 8.17
CA ALA A 79 46.96 21.45 8.96
C ALA A 79 48.27 21.14 8.19
N SER A 80 48.24 20.26 7.19
CA SER A 80 49.43 19.97 6.37
C SER A 80 49.73 21.04 5.31
N VAL A 81 48.73 21.85 4.96
CA VAL A 81 48.84 22.89 3.92
C VAL A 81 48.89 24.30 4.53
N LEU A 82 48.23 24.50 5.66
CA LEU A 82 48.16 25.80 6.34
C LEU A 82 49.15 25.87 7.49
N GLU A 83 49.87 26.99 7.63
CA GLU A 83 50.73 27.23 8.78
C GLU A 83 49.89 27.28 10.06
N THR A 84 50.16 26.37 10.99
CA THR A 84 49.54 26.33 12.31
C THR A 84 50.45 27.02 13.33
N THR A 85 49.94 28.02 14.05
CA THR A 85 50.62 28.61 15.21
C THR A 85 49.87 28.16 16.48
N ASP A 86 50.57 27.52 17.43
CA ASP A 86 49.99 26.91 18.64
C ASP A 86 48.81 25.94 18.38
N GLY A 87 48.88 25.16 17.31
CA GLY A 87 47.82 24.21 16.93
C GLY A 87 46.53 24.86 16.43
N LYS A 88 46.54 26.19 16.21
CA LYS A 88 45.43 26.94 15.61
C LYS A 88 45.77 27.28 14.16
N ILE A 89 44.82 27.00 13.27
CA ILE A 89 44.91 27.40 11.87
C ILE A 89 44.52 28.88 11.80
N SER A 90 45.42 29.74 11.32
CA SER A 90 45.14 31.17 11.15
C SER A 90 44.42 31.37 9.83
N VAL A 91 43.12 31.64 9.88
CA VAL A 91 42.27 31.77 8.68
C VAL A 91 41.47 33.05 8.78
N LEU A 92 41.58 33.91 7.75
CA LEU A 92 40.82 35.15 7.63
C LEU A 92 39.39 34.85 7.14
N GLY A 93 38.57 34.25 8.00
CA GLY A 93 37.16 33.95 7.73
C GLY A 93 36.21 34.90 8.45
N THR A 94 35.13 35.33 7.78
CA THR A 94 34.11 36.25 8.33
C THR A 94 33.22 35.65 9.42
N LYS A 95 33.33 34.34 9.67
CA LYS A 95 32.70 33.63 10.79
C LYS A 95 33.68 32.58 11.32
N ARG A 96 33.76 32.44 12.64
CA ARG A 96 34.66 31.52 13.38
C ARG A 96 34.26 30.04 13.20
N GLU A 97 34.06 29.59 11.97
CA GLU A 97 33.69 28.21 11.66
C GLU A 97 34.96 27.40 11.38
N THR A 98 35.17 26.31 12.11
CA THR A 98 36.32 25.43 11.93
C THR A 98 36.15 24.61 10.64
N PRO A 99 37.24 24.13 10.01
CA PRO A 99 37.16 23.25 8.83
C PRO A 99 36.19 22.07 9.02
N CYS A 100 36.29 21.40 10.17
CA CYS A 100 35.39 20.32 10.60
C CYS A 100 33.93 20.80 10.72
N GLY A 101 33.69 21.96 11.34
CA GLY A 101 32.33 22.51 11.48
C GLY A 101 31.66 22.74 10.12
N VAL A 102 32.37 23.35 9.17
CA VAL A 102 31.89 23.56 7.80
C VAL A 102 31.62 22.23 7.11
N ALA A 103 32.56 21.28 7.20
CA ALA A 103 32.41 19.95 6.58
C ALA A 103 31.19 19.19 7.12
N MET A 104 30.97 19.21 8.43
CA MET A 104 29.87 18.50 9.07
C MET A 104 28.52 19.15 8.78
N GLN A 105 28.41 20.48 8.93
CA GLN A 105 27.12 21.18 8.88
C GLN A 105 26.68 21.53 7.46
N GLU A 106 27.62 21.89 6.58
CA GLU A 106 27.28 22.38 5.24
C GLU A 106 27.45 21.34 4.15
N ALA A 107 28.28 20.32 4.36
CA ALA A 107 28.47 19.26 3.37
C ALA A 107 27.80 17.95 3.80
N LEU A 108 28.21 17.38 4.95
CA LEU A 108 27.78 16.05 5.36
C LEU A 108 26.30 16.01 5.77
N ALA A 109 25.86 16.89 6.67
CA ALA A 109 24.47 16.92 7.14
C ALA A 109 23.43 17.02 6.01
N PRO A 110 23.53 17.93 5.02
CA PRO A 110 22.57 17.98 3.92
C PRO A 110 22.70 16.81 2.94
N MET A 111 23.87 16.16 2.86
CA MET A 111 24.02 14.91 2.10
C MET A 111 23.28 13.77 2.80
N LEU A 112 23.51 13.55 4.10
CA LEU A 112 22.84 12.54 4.91
C LEU A 112 21.33 12.73 4.90
N LYS A 113 20.84 13.97 5.02
CA LYS A 113 19.42 14.28 4.92
C LYS A 113 18.81 13.81 3.59
N ARG A 114 19.46 14.11 2.46
CA ARG A 114 18.99 13.66 1.13
C ARG A 114 19.05 12.13 0.98
N LEU A 115 20.06 11.50 1.57
CA LEU A 115 20.17 10.04 1.57
C LEU A 115 19.06 9.39 2.38
N ARG A 116 18.72 9.92 3.56
CA ARG A 116 17.59 9.48 4.38
C ARG A 116 16.27 9.60 3.62
N GLU A 117 16.00 10.78 3.05
CA GLU A 117 14.79 10.99 2.25
C GLU A 117 14.68 10.01 1.08
N SER A 118 15.81 9.66 0.44
CA SER A 118 15.85 8.65 -0.62
C SER A 118 15.68 7.22 -0.09
N ALA A 119 16.24 6.92 1.08
CA ALA A 119 16.15 5.62 1.74
C ALA A 119 14.70 5.28 2.11
N GLU A 120 13.97 6.22 2.72
CA GLU A 120 12.54 6.06 3.04
C GLU A 120 11.72 5.63 1.81
N ILE A 121 11.95 6.27 0.66
CA ILE A 121 11.24 5.96 -0.60
C ILE A 121 11.60 4.55 -1.07
N LYS A 122 12.88 4.16 -1.00
CA LYS A 122 13.35 2.85 -1.45
C LYS A 122 12.87 1.72 -0.54
N ASP A 123 12.98 1.88 0.77
CA ASP A 123 12.52 0.90 1.77
C ASP A 123 11.01 0.68 1.67
N PHE A 124 10.23 1.75 1.49
CA PHE A 124 8.80 1.62 1.23
C PHE A 124 8.51 0.92 -0.10
N SER A 125 9.19 1.32 -1.19
CA SER A 125 8.99 0.72 -2.51
C SER A 125 9.28 -0.79 -2.50
N ALA A 126 10.36 -1.20 -1.81
CA ALA A 126 10.71 -2.60 -1.61
C ALA A 126 9.65 -3.37 -0.79
N SER A 127 9.03 -2.71 0.19
CA SER A 127 8.03 -3.31 1.08
C SER A 127 6.60 -3.27 0.53
N LYS A 128 6.34 -2.53 -0.56
CA LYS A 128 5.01 -2.33 -1.16
C LYS A 128 4.31 -3.64 -1.53
N GLY A 129 5.04 -4.61 -2.08
CA GLY A 129 4.47 -5.89 -2.50
C GLY A 129 3.92 -6.70 -1.32
N LEU A 130 4.72 -6.81 -0.25
CA LEU A 130 4.34 -7.51 0.98
C LEU A 130 3.15 -6.84 1.67
N LEU A 131 3.15 -5.49 1.71
CA LEU A 131 2.02 -4.72 2.22
C LEU A 131 0.74 -5.02 1.44
N LYS A 132 0.83 -5.03 0.11
CA LYS A 132 -0.31 -5.32 -0.76
C LYS A 132 -0.91 -6.69 -0.46
N GLU A 133 -0.08 -7.73 -0.48
CA GLU A 133 -0.50 -9.11 -0.24
C GLU A 133 -1.15 -9.28 1.13
N ARG A 134 -0.60 -8.65 2.17
CA ARG A 134 -1.12 -8.75 3.53
C ARG A 134 -2.49 -8.11 3.68
N ILE A 135 -2.73 -7.00 3.00
CA ILE A 135 -4.02 -6.30 3.01
C ILE A 135 -5.07 -7.13 2.28
N GLU A 136 -4.72 -7.68 1.11
CA GLU A 136 -5.61 -8.57 0.36
C GLU A 136 -6.01 -9.79 1.20
N LYS A 137 -5.07 -10.40 1.93
CA LYS A 137 -5.34 -11.58 2.78
C LYS A 137 -6.12 -11.27 4.07
N ASN A 138 -5.85 -10.15 4.74
CA ASN A 138 -6.35 -9.91 6.10
C ASN A 138 -7.41 -8.80 6.19
N ALA A 139 -7.41 -7.83 5.29
CA ALA A 139 -8.28 -6.66 5.39
C ALA A 139 -9.61 -6.85 4.65
N ALA A 140 -9.68 -7.70 3.62
CA ALA A 140 -10.88 -7.87 2.78
C ALA A 140 -12.14 -8.21 3.59
N GLN A 141 -12.01 -8.97 4.69
CA GLN A 141 -13.13 -9.28 5.59
C GLN A 141 -13.41 -8.18 6.62
N LEU A 142 -12.40 -7.39 7.00
CA LEU A 142 -12.50 -6.37 8.05
C LEU A 142 -13.07 -5.03 7.52
N ILE A 143 -12.92 -4.77 6.22
CA ILE A 143 -13.43 -3.56 5.57
C ILE A 143 -14.90 -3.66 5.14
N THR A 144 -15.61 -4.73 5.52
CA THR A 144 -17.04 -4.87 5.21
C THR A 144 -17.90 -4.23 6.30
N TYR A 145 -18.84 -3.38 5.88
CA TYR A 145 -19.84 -2.76 6.74
C TYR A 145 -21.18 -3.47 6.61
N GLU A 146 -21.77 -3.88 7.73
CA GLU A 146 -23.05 -4.57 7.75
C GLU A 146 -24.20 -3.60 8.07
N VAL A 147 -25.25 -3.64 7.24
CA VAL A 147 -26.47 -2.86 7.42
C VAL A 147 -27.64 -3.81 7.63
N GLN A 148 -28.37 -3.59 8.72
CA GLN A 148 -29.61 -4.29 9.00
C GLN A 148 -30.80 -3.34 8.79
N SER A 149 -31.84 -3.81 8.11
CA SER A 149 -33.07 -3.05 7.92
C SER A 149 -34.29 -3.95 8.02
N LYS A 150 -35.34 -3.47 8.72
CA LYS A 150 -36.64 -4.14 8.79
C LYS A 150 -37.63 -3.39 7.90
N MET A 151 -38.42 -4.11 7.10
CA MET A 151 -39.54 -3.56 6.33
C MET A 151 -40.76 -4.47 6.45
N GLY A 152 -41.96 -3.90 6.38
CA GLY A 152 -43.23 -4.63 6.34
C GLY A 152 -43.96 -4.40 5.03
N LEU A 153 -44.67 -5.41 4.56
CA LEU A 153 -45.65 -5.37 3.48
C LEU A 153 -46.99 -5.81 4.05
N ASN A 154 -48.00 -4.96 3.91
CA ASN A 154 -49.39 -5.33 4.15
C ASN A 154 -50.04 -5.59 2.78
N LYS A 155 -50.54 -6.80 2.56
CA LYS A 155 -51.29 -7.16 1.34
C LYS A 155 -52.66 -7.71 1.75
N ARG A 156 -53.71 -7.02 1.31
CA ARG A 156 -55.09 -7.50 1.38
C ARG A 156 -55.43 -8.24 0.08
N MET A 157 -55.79 -9.51 0.20
CA MET A 157 -56.30 -10.32 -0.91
C MET A 157 -57.82 -10.38 -0.79
N VAL A 158 -58.54 -10.08 -1.86
CA VAL A 158 -60.01 -10.17 -1.91
C VAL A 158 -60.38 -11.21 -2.96
N THR A 159 -61.15 -12.21 -2.56
CA THR A 159 -61.67 -13.24 -3.46
C THR A 159 -63.06 -12.84 -3.92
N THR A 160 -63.23 -12.73 -5.24
CA THR A 160 -64.51 -12.48 -5.88
C THR A 160 -65.08 -13.77 -6.45
N LEU A 161 -66.32 -14.10 -6.08
CA LEU A 161 -67.09 -15.21 -6.66
C LEU A 161 -68.37 -14.60 -7.24
N PHE A 162 -68.61 -14.84 -8.54
CA PHE A 162 -69.72 -14.21 -9.27
C PHE A 162 -69.78 -12.67 -9.17
N GLY A 163 -68.62 -12.00 -9.10
CA GLY A 163 -68.54 -10.53 -9.02
C GLY A 163 -68.86 -9.93 -7.64
N LEU A 164 -69.04 -10.77 -6.61
CA LEU A 164 -69.23 -10.34 -5.22
C LEU A 164 -68.00 -10.73 -4.38
N ASP A 165 -67.52 -9.81 -3.56
CA ASP A 165 -66.41 -10.00 -2.63
C ASP A 165 -66.84 -10.97 -1.50
N VAL A 166 -66.42 -12.23 -1.56
CA VAL A 166 -66.85 -13.29 -0.63
C VAL A 166 -65.85 -13.57 0.50
N SER A 167 -64.59 -13.18 0.35
CA SER A 167 -63.62 -13.28 1.45
C SER A 167 -62.49 -12.27 1.27
N SER A 168 -62.02 -11.68 2.36
CA SER A 168 -60.76 -10.95 2.38
C SER A 168 -59.77 -11.61 3.32
N THR A 169 -58.56 -11.89 2.83
CA THR A 169 -57.42 -12.37 3.60
C THR A 169 -56.44 -11.21 3.75
N GLU A 170 -56.11 -10.82 4.98
CA GLU A 170 -55.07 -9.83 5.25
C GLU A 170 -53.79 -10.54 5.69
N ILE A 171 -52.70 -10.29 4.97
CA ILE A 171 -51.40 -10.86 5.28
C ILE A 171 -50.44 -9.71 5.58
N GLU A 172 -49.85 -9.74 6.78
CA GLU A 172 -48.76 -8.86 7.17
C GLU A 172 -47.44 -9.64 7.12
N ILE A 173 -46.61 -9.32 6.13
CA ILE A 173 -45.30 -9.92 5.93
C ILE A 173 -44.25 -8.89 6.32
N THR A 174 -43.47 -9.15 7.36
CA THR A 174 -42.24 -8.37 7.61
C THR A 174 -41.03 -9.11 7.06
N ALA A 175 -40.00 -8.36 6.72
CA ALA A 175 -38.74 -8.92 6.28
C ALA A 175 -37.60 -8.18 6.97
N MET A 176 -36.60 -8.95 7.40
CA MET A 176 -35.33 -8.43 7.87
C MET A 176 -34.31 -8.62 6.77
N SER A 177 -33.65 -7.53 6.40
CA SER A 177 -32.59 -7.50 5.40
C SER A 177 -31.26 -7.26 6.09
N VAL A 178 -30.27 -8.11 5.78
CA VAL A 178 -28.87 -7.90 6.15
C VAL A 178 -28.08 -7.72 4.85
N ALA A 179 -27.48 -6.55 4.67
CA ALA A 179 -26.62 -6.26 3.53
C ALA A 179 -25.20 -6.02 3.99
N LYS A 180 -24.23 -6.61 3.30
CA LYS A 180 -22.81 -6.34 3.49
C LYS A 180 -22.33 -5.44 2.37
N ILE A 181 -21.76 -4.31 2.76
CA ILE A 181 -21.15 -3.34 1.87
C ILE A 181 -19.64 -3.50 2.02
N GLY A 182 -18.93 -3.74 0.93
CA GLY A 182 -17.49 -3.99 0.95
C GLY A 182 -16.79 -3.41 -0.26
N PHE A 183 -15.52 -3.78 -0.40
CA PHE A 183 -14.64 -3.31 -1.46
C PHE A 183 -14.07 -4.52 -2.18
N ASP A 184 -14.29 -4.59 -3.49
CA ASP A 184 -13.74 -5.63 -4.34
C ASP A 184 -12.32 -5.26 -4.74
N LEU A 185 -11.34 -5.79 -3.99
CA LEU A 185 -9.92 -5.47 -4.17
C LEU A 185 -9.35 -6.05 -5.48
N ASP A 186 -10.00 -7.07 -6.07
CA ASP A 186 -9.61 -7.64 -7.35
C ASP A 186 -9.87 -6.66 -8.50
N LYS A 187 -10.92 -5.83 -8.38
CA LYS A 187 -11.19 -4.76 -9.36
C LYS A 187 -10.07 -3.73 -9.38
N TYR A 188 -9.63 -3.29 -8.21
CA TYR A 188 -8.59 -2.29 -8.10
C TYR A 188 -8.07 -2.18 -6.67
N PHE A 189 -6.75 -2.31 -6.52
CA PHE A 189 -6.08 -2.00 -5.26
C PHE A 189 -4.65 -1.56 -5.53
N GLU A 190 -4.31 -0.35 -5.06
CA GLU A 190 -3.01 0.25 -5.29
C GLU A 190 -2.51 0.99 -4.06
N ILE A 191 -1.23 0.77 -3.73
CA ILE A 191 -0.49 1.55 -2.75
C ILE A 191 0.56 2.37 -3.51
N SER A 192 0.59 3.68 -3.29
CA SER A 192 1.51 4.59 -3.97
C SER A 192 2.12 5.59 -3.00
N ILE A 193 3.26 6.17 -3.36
CA ILE A 193 3.90 7.24 -2.59
C ILE A 193 3.71 8.55 -3.34
N ASN A 194 3.32 9.60 -2.64
CA ASN A 194 3.40 10.98 -3.10
C ASN A 194 4.50 11.70 -2.32
N GLU A 195 5.70 11.72 -2.88
CA GLU A 195 6.89 12.32 -2.27
C GLU A 195 6.70 13.81 -1.97
N ARG A 196 6.07 14.55 -2.88
CA ARG A 196 5.85 16.00 -2.74
C ARG A 196 4.96 16.35 -1.55
N LYS A 197 3.97 15.50 -1.26
CA LYS A 197 3.03 15.70 -0.15
C LYS A 197 3.42 14.90 1.09
N LYS A 198 4.48 14.07 1.02
CA LYS A 198 4.82 13.08 2.03
C LYS A 198 3.60 12.24 2.43
N GLU A 199 2.89 11.71 1.42
CA GLU A 199 1.71 10.87 1.63
C GLU A 199 1.95 9.46 1.08
N VAL A 200 1.64 8.43 1.87
CA VAL A 200 1.41 7.07 1.35
C VAL A 200 -0.08 6.97 1.02
N VAL A 201 -0.41 6.78 -0.25
CA VAL A 201 -1.79 6.76 -0.73
C VAL A 201 -2.23 5.34 -1.01
N VAL A 202 -3.19 4.86 -0.23
CA VAL A 202 -3.91 3.60 -0.46
C VAL A 202 -5.17 3.89 -1.24
N SER A 203 -5.27 3.38 -2.45
CA SER A 203 -6.39 3.59 -3.35
C SER A 203 -7.26 2.34 -3.42
N LEU A 204 -8.50 2.49 -2.99
CA LEU A 204 -9.55 1.48 -2.96
C LEU A 204 -10.62 1.78 -4.03
N PRO A 205 -11.40 0.79 -4.47
CA PRO A 205 -12.55 1.02 -5.34
C PRO A 205 -13.68 1.73 -4.59
N GLN A 206 -14.76 2.11 -5.27
CA GLN A 206 -15.99 2.50 -4.57
C GLN A 206 -16.60 1.27 -3.86
N PRO A 207 -17.20 1.45 -2.68
CA PRO A 207 -17.88 0.36 -2.01
C PRO A 207 -19.10 -0.11 -2.79
N GLU A 208 -19.39 -1.40 -2.73
CA GLU A 208 -20.54 -2.03 -3.36
C GLU A 208 -21.21 -3.03 -2.42
N ILE A 209 -22.46 -3.40 -2.73
CA ILE A 209 -23.17 -4.43 -2.00
C ILE A 209 -22.62 -5.78 -2.46
N ILE A 210 -21.75 -6.38 -1.65
CA ILE A 210 -21.10 -7.69 -1.93
C ILE A 210 -21.99 -8.87 -1.54
N ALA A 211 -22.87 -8.69 -0.55
CA ALA A 211 -23.84 -9.70 -0.12
C ALA A 211 -25.13 -9.04 0.37
N HIS A 212 -26.27 -9.71 0.16
CA HIS A 212 -27.57 -9.21 0.58
C HIS A 212 -28.54 -10.36 0.84
N ASP A 213 -28.84 -10.58 2.11
CA ASP A 213 -29.76 -11.60 2.59
C ASP A 213 -31.07 -10.97 3.08
N VAL A 214 -32.20 -11.61 2.78
CA VAL A 214 -33.53 -11.16 3.19
C VAL A 214 -34.28 -12.34 3.80
N HIS A 215 -34.63 -12.20 5.07
CA HIS A 215 -35.37 -13.18 5.85
C HIS A 215 -36.80 -12.69 6.08
N PRO A 216 -37.79 -13.16 5.29
CA PRO A 216 -39.18 -12.86 5.52
C PRO A 216 -39.70 -13.57 6.78
N ARG A 217 -40.61 -12.92 7.49
CA ARG A 217 -41.39 -13.41 8.63
C ARG A 217 -42.85 -13.00 8.43
N ILE A 218 -43.77 -13.93 8.67
CA ILE A 218 -45.21 -13.64 8.59
C ILE A 218 -45.65 -13.28 10.01
N ASP A 219 -45.99 -12.02 10.23
CA ASP A 219 -46.31 -11.51 11.57
C ASP A 219 -47.81 -11.66 11.88
N LYS A 220 -48.68 -11.56 10.86
CA LYS A 220 -50.12 -11.84 10.97
C LYS A 220 -50.64 -12.50 9.70
N LEU A 221 -51.52 -13.48 9.89
CA LEU A 221 -52.18 -14.20 8.81
C LEU A 221 -53.64 -14.45 9.21
N ASP A 222 -54.54 -13.57 8.78
CA ASP A 222 -55.98 -13.78 8.92
C ASP A 222 -56.50 -14.51 7.68
N VAL A 223 -56.38 -15.84 7.70
CA VAL A 223 -56.80 -16.71 6.59
C VAL A 223 -58.32 -16.76 6.51
N GLY A 224 -58.90 -16.18 5.45
CA GLY A 224 -60.24 -16.55 5.05
C GLY A 224 -60.28 -18.04 4.69
N TRP A 225 -61.33 -18.75 5.12
CA TRP A 225 -61.58 -20.20 5.06
C TRP A 225 -61.28 -20.98 3.74
N TRP A 226 -60.80 -20.33 2.66
CA TRP A 226 -60.52 -20.96 1.35
C TRP A 226 -59.22 -20.61 0.63
N GLN A 227 -58.25 -19.90 1.24
CA GLN A 227 -57.08 -19.45 0.46
C GLN A 227 -55.76 -20.15 0.84
N GLY A 228 -55.21 -20.90 -0.11
CA GLY A 228 -53.79 -21.25 -0.11
C GLY A 228 -52.97 -20.05 -0.59
N ILE A 229 -51.90 -19.72 0.11
CA ILE A 229 -50.95 -18.68 -0.33
C ILE A 229 -50.26 -19.19 -1.58
N ASP A 230 -50.49 -18.54 -2.73
CA ASP A 230 -49.77 -18.87 -3.96
C ASP A 230 -48.28 -18.50 -3.82
N LYS A 231 -47.42 -19.50 -4.04
CA LYS A 231 -45.96 -19.37 -3.89
C LYS A 231 -45.39 -18.35 -4.89
N ASP A 232 -45.99 -18.24 -6.07
CA ASP A 232 -45.51 -17.33 -7.11
C ASP A 232 -45.72 -15.86 -6.75
N ASP A 233 -46.84 -15.57 -6.08
CA ASP A 233 -47.19 -14.24 -5.59
C ASP A 233 -46.33 -13.81 -4.39
N LEU A 234 -45.95 -14.77 -3.53
CA LEU A 234 -45.01 -14.55 -2.43
C LEU A 234 -43.60 -14.24 -2.96
N ASN A 235 -43.13 -15.00 -3.96
CA ASN A 235 -41.81 -14.80 -4.56
C ASN A 235 -41.68 -13.41 -5.22
N LYS A 236 -42.70 -12.98 -5.97
CA LYS A 236 -42.76 -11.62 -6.55
C LYS A 236 -42.72 -10.52 -5.47
N GLY A 237 -43.38 -10.76 -4.33
CA GLY A 237 -43.35 -9.87 -3.16
C GLY A 237 -41.96 -9.77 -2.54
N ILE A 238 -41.28 -10.90 -2.35
CA ILE A 238 -39.91 -10.96 -1.79
C ILE A 238 -38.91 -10.25 -2.73
N ASP A 239 -39.01 -10.44 -4.04
CA ASP A 239 -38.13 -9.74 -4.99
C ASP A 239 -38.38 -8.24 -5.03
N ARG A 240 -39.64 -7.81 -4.83
CA ARG A 240 -39.95 -6.39 -4.64
C ARG A 240 -39.30 -5.86 -3.36
N LEU A 241 -39.39 -6.58 -2.24
CA LEU A 241 -38.72 -6.21 -0.99
C LEU A 241 -37.21 -6.11 -1.18
N ARG A 242 -36.57 -7.08 -1.86
CA ARG A 242 -35.11 -7.05 -2.13
C ARG A 242 -34.71 -5.77 -2.88
N ARG A 243 -35.44 -5.41 -3.94
CA ARG A 243 -35.18 -4.17 -4.70
C ARG A 243 -35.35 -2.93 -3.83
N GLU A 244 -36.39 -2.91 -3.00
CA GLU A 244 -36.67 -1.80 -2.08
C GLU A 244 -35.59 -1.65 -1.00
N PHE A 245 -35.13 -2.75 -0.40
CA PHE A 245 -34.01 -2.73 0.53
C PHE A 245 -32.74 -2.19 -0.12
N ARG A 246 -32.38 -2.67 -1.33
CA ARG A 246 -31.21 -2.16 -2.05
C ARG A 246 -31.34 -0.68 -2.38
N ARG A 247 -32.52 -0.21 -2.76
CA ARG A 247 -32.80 1.21 -2.99
C ARG A 247 -32.60 2.03 -1.71
N LYS A 248 -33.14 1.57 -0.59
CA LYS A 248 -32.99 2.23 0.73
C LYS A 248 -31.54 2.29 1.19
N ILE A 249 -30.76 1.23 0.97
CA ILE A 249 -29.32 1.20 1.26
C ILE A 249 -28.55 2.20 0.39
N ARG A 250 -28.90 2.33 -0.91
CA ARG A 250 -28.30 3.33 -1.80
C ARG A 250 -28.63 4.78 -1.44
N GLN A 251 -29.77 5.00 -0.80
CA GLN A 251 -30.20 6.32 -0.33
C GLN A 251 -29.73 6.63 1.10
N SER A 252 -29.17 5.65 1.81
CA SER A 252 -28.66 5.85 3.16
C SER A 252 -27.17 6.21 3.16
N ASP A 253 -26.66 6.54 4.34
CA ASP A 253 -25.24 6.85 4.59
C ASP A 253 -24.34 5.61 4.67
N ALA A 254 -24.84 4.44 4.26
CA ALA A 254 -24.16 3.17 4.47
C ALA A 254 -22.87 3.03 3.66
N PHE A 255 -22.84 3.57 2.44
CA PHE A 255 -21.62 3.60 1.61
C PHE A 255 -20.55 4.52 2.20
N ASP A 256 -20.94 5.64 2.81
CA ASP A 256 -20.00 6.56 3.46
C ASP A 256 -19.46 5.99 4.77
N LYS A 257 -20.30 5.27 5.54
CA LYS A 257 -19.86 4.50 6.71
C LYS A 257 -18.87 3.40 6.34
N ALA A 258 -19.12 2.68 5.24
CA ALA A 258 -18.16 1.68 4.73
C ALA A 258 -16.80 2.32 4.37
N LYS A 259 -16.78 3.52 3.78
CA LYS A 259 -15.54 4.27 3.52
C LYS A 259 -14.80 4.63 4.81
N LYS A 260 -15.51 5.16 5.81
CA LYS A 260 -14.92 5.50 7.11
C LYS A 260 -14.32 4.27 7.80
N GLN A 261 -15.06 3.16 7.82
CA GLN A 261 -14.57 1.90 8.38
C GLN A 261 -13.32 1.41 7.64
N ALA A 262 -13.32 1.45 6.31
CA ALA A 262 -12.13 1.09 5.55
C ALA A 262 -10.94 2.02 5.87
N GLU A 263 -11.16 3.31 6.03
CA GLU A 263 -10.12 4.26 6.44
C GLU A 263 -9.54 3.93 7.83
N GLU A 264 -10.39 3.64 8.81
CA GLU A 264 -9.99 3.22 10.16
C GLU A 264 -9.20 1.90 10.16
N VAL A 265 -9.67 0.90 9.41
CA VAL A 265 -8.99 -0.39 9.26
C VAL A 265 -7.62 -0.20 8.60
N MET A 266 -7.54 0.60 7.53
CA MET A 266 -6.25 0.87 6.86
C MET A 266 -5.30 1.64 7.77
N ASN A 267 -5.78 2.64 8.51
CA ASN A 267 -4.98 3.39 9.48
C ASN A 267 -4.45 2.49 10.60
N SER A 268 -5.25 1.58 11.13
CA SER A 268 -4.81 0.66 12.18
C SER A 268 -3.81 -0.40 11.68
N MET A 269 -4.00 -0.92 10.46
CA MET A 269 -3.15 -1.98 9.91
C MET A 269 -1.84 -1.46 9.29
N ILE A 270 -1.89 -0.31 8.61
CA ILE A 270 -0.79 0.19 7.77
C ILE A 270 -0.11 1.40 8.41
N GLY A 271 -0.84 2.20 9.19
CA GLY A 271 -0.32 3.39 9.84
C GLY A 271 0.99 3.16 10.60
N PRO A 272 1.09 2.13 11.46
CA PRO A 272 2.34 1.82 12.16
C PRO A 272 3.50 1.47 11.22
N VAL A 273 3.22 0.83 10.09
CA VAL A 273 4.25 0.44 9.11
C VAL A 273 4.77 1.65 8.36
N VAL A 274 3.86 2.52 7.92
CA VAL A 274 4.22 3.78 7.25
C VAL A 274 5.07 4.62 8.19
N GLN A 275 4.69 4.76 9.46
CA GLN A 275 5.46 5.51 10.45
C GLN A 275 6.85 4.89 10.71
N ALA A 276 6.97 3.56 10.69
CA ALA A 276 8.25 2.88 10.91
C ALA A 276 9.21 3.03 9.71
N LEU A 277 8.70 2.95 8.49
CA LEU A 277 9.52 3.04 7.26
C LEU A 277 9.80 4.47 6.81
N ALA A 278 8.86 5.38 7.11
CA ALA A 278 8.84 6.73 6.58
C ALA A 278 8.12 7.65 7.59
N PRO A 279 8.77 8.05 8.69
CA PRO A 279 8.15 8.75 9.82
C PRO A 279 7.51 10.10 9.44
N ASP A 280 8.06 10.77 8.43
CA ASP A 280 7.53 12.03 7.91
C ASP A 280 6.31 11.85 6.99
N TYR A 281 5.95 10.61 6.64
CA TYR A 281 4.85 10.31 5.73
C TYR A 281 3.54 10.04 6.47
N LYS A 282 2.44 10.51 5.87
CA LYS A 282 1.09 10.26 6.37
C LYS A 282 0.37 9.24 5.48
N LEU A 283 -0.34 8.31 6.10
CA LEU A 283 -1.23 7.42 5.37
C LEU A 283 -2.48 8.19 4.92
N ARG A 284 -2.90 7.99 3.68
CA ARG A 284 -4.12 8.56 3.12
C ARG A 284 -4.87 7.52 2.32
N VAL A 285 -6.13 7.29 2.67
CA VAL A 285 -7.01 6.41 1.91
C VAL A 285 -7.79 7.22 0.88
N ARG A 286 -7.90 6.71 -0.34
CA ARG A 286 -8.66 7.33 -1.44
C ARG A 286 -9.56 6.29 -2.08
N PHE A 287 -10.75 6.72 -2.49
CA PHE A 287 -11.71 5.87 -3.17
C PHE A 287 -11.85 6.33 -4.62
N ARG A 288 -11.44 5.49 -5.58
CA ARG A 288 -11.55 5.79 -7.00
C ARG A 288 -12.90 5.36 -7.53
N ALA A 289 -13.58 6.28 -8.20
CA ALA A 289 -14.69 5.92 -9.08
C ALA A 289 -14.11 5.10 -10.24
N THR A 290 -14.59 3.89 -10.42
CA THR A 290 -14.28 3.05 -11.59
C THR A 290 -14.97 3.67 -12.80
N ALA A 291 -14.34 4.69 -13.39
CA ALA A 291 -14.62 5.04 -14.78
C ALA A 291 -14.10 3.88 -15.64
N ASN A 292 -15.02 3.12 -16.22
CA ASN A 292 -14.84 2.10 -17.27
C ASN A 292 -13.38 1.87 -17.72
N TYR A 293 -12.76 0.80 -17.22
CA TYR A 293 -11.64 0.16 -17.90
C TYR A 293 -12.19 -0.52 -19.17
N ILE A 294 -12.48 0.27 -20.20
CA ILE A 294 -12.66 -0.20 -21.58
C ILE A 294 -11.48 0.35 -22.36
N SER A 295 -10.41 -0.44 -22.47
CA SER A 295 -9.62 -0.64 -23.69
C SER A 295 -8.42 -1.52 -23.36
N GLY A 296 -8.71 -2.82 -23.25
CA GLY A 296 -7.76 -3.90 -23.37
C GLY A 296 -8.53 -5.07 -23.95
N THR A 297 -8.83 -4.99 -25.25
CA THR A 297 -9.42 -6.10 -26.01
C THR A 297 -8.48 -7.31 -26.01
N PRO A 298 -8.99 -8.52 -26.27
CA PRO A 298 -9.13 -9.57 -25.28
C PRO A 298 -8.15 -10.73 -25.53
N SER A 299 -7.68 -11.42 -24.50
CA SER A 299 -7.20 -12.80 -24.70
C SER A 299 -8.43 -13.68 -24.92
N GLU A 300 -8.79 -13.80 -26.19
CA GLU A 300 -9.63 -14.86 -26.73
C GLU A 300 -9.21 -16.21 -26.12
N PRO A 301 -10.15 -17.06 -25.67
CA PRO A 301 -9.80 -18.39 -25.18
C PRO A 301 -9.21 -19.18 -26.35
N ALA A 302 -7.94 -19.54 -26.22
CA ALA A 302 -7.25 -20.40 -27.16
C ALA A 302 -8.07 -21.66 -27.41
N SER A 303 -8.63 -21.73 -28.61
CA SER A 303 -9.28 -22.88 -29.21
C SER A 303 -8.38 -24.10 -29.05
N SER A 304 -8.85 -25.08 -28.27
CA SER A 304 -8.29 -26.41 -28.20
C SER A 304 -8.67 -27.21 -29.44
N ARG A 305 -7.68 -27.57 -30.26
CA ARG A 305 -7.70 -28.72 -31.20
C ARG A 305 -6.32 -28.90 -31.85
N PRO A 306 -5.98 -30.12 -32.31
CA PRO A 306 -5.35 -31.15 -31.50
C PRO A 306 -3.97 -31.57 -32.06
N ASP A 307 -2.99 -31.78 -31.20
CA ASP A 307 -1.76 -32.48 -31.57
C ASP A 307 -1.89 -33.97 -31.24
N SER A 308 -1.81 -34.82 -32.26
CA SER A 308 -1.10 -36.09 -32.09
C SER A 308 -0.57 -36.61 -33.44
N PRO A 309 0.76 -36.76 -33.57
CA PRO A 309 1.40 -37.29 -34.77
C PRO A 309 1.43 -38.82 -34.77
N ASP A 310 1.37 -39.34 -35.99
CA ASP A 310 1.82 -40.64 -36.51
C ASP A 310 2.08 -41.82 -35.55
N LYS A 311 1.28 -42.87 -35.77
CA LYS A 311 1.54 -44.25 -35.36
C LYS A 311 2.76 -44.82 -36.10
N PRO A 312 3.65 -45.57 -35.44
CA PRO A 312 4.54 -46.49 -36.14
C PRO A 312 3.80 -47.77 -36.55
N LYS A 313 3.98 -48.19 -37.81
CA LYS A 313 3.56 -49.49 -38.33
C LYS A 313 4.36 -50.63 -37.68
N PRO A 314 3.76 -51.79 -37.38
CA PRO A 314 4.49 -53.00 -37.06
C PRO A 314 5.01 -53.66 -38.36
N VAL A 315 6.30 -54.03 -38.38
CA VAL A 315 6.88 -54.95 -39.36
C VAL A 315 7.22 -56.25 -38.63
N ALA A 316 6.49 -57.32 -38.93
CA ALA A 316 6.89 -58.69 -38.63
C ALA A 316 6.24 -59.65 -39.63
N GLY A 317 7.05 -60.56 -40.17
CA GLY A 317 6.70 -61.60 -41.16
C GLY A 317 7.29 -61.26 -42.53
N GLY A 318 8.38 -61.86 -43.03
CA GLY A 318 8.85 -63.23 -42.86
C GLY A 318 8.50 -64.01 -44.13
N SER A 319 9.53 -64.42 -44.90
CA SER A 319 9.64 -65.64 -45.72
C SER A 319 10.26 -65.43 -47.11
N SER A 320 11.00 -66.46 -47.51
CA SER A 320 11.51 -66.79 -48.86
C SER A 320 12.68 -65.94 -49.35
N SER A 321 13.68 -66.44 -50.06
CA SER A 321 14.28 -67.75 -50.36
C SER A 321 15.27 -67.43 -51.50
N TRP A 322 16.38 -68.15 -51.58
CA TRP A 322 17.47 -68.08 -52.57
C TRP A 322 18.51 -66.98 -52.35
#